data_AF-A0A5M9HY74-F1
#
_entry.id   AF-A0A5M9HY74-F1
#
_cell.length_a   1.000
_cell.length_b   1.000
_cell.length_c   1.000
_cell.angle_alpha   90.00
_cell.angle_beta   90.00
_cell.angle_gamma   90.00
#
_symmetry.space_group_name_H-M   'P 1'
#
loop_
_entity.id
_entity.type
_entity.pdbx_description
1 polymer ?
#
loop_
_entity_poly.entity_id
_entity_poly.type
_entity_poly.pdbx_seq_one_letter_code
_entity_poly.pdbx_strand_id
1 'polypeptide(L)'
;MDNKDKIIQEQREEICLLNEEIKRLQLLLSQAGIPYGKGIQEKERPAALQKDSVMSETETVREQFIIPETITQKHAQYFYSFFKGRKDVYSKRAGKPNPKTGKTGYYTQCWNYWKPGICPKYEKKKIKCADCPEQHYKELTGKVIMQHLTGAREDCSDVIGVYPMLPDETCNFLVFDFDNHDDTTNGDDYANTDELWREEVNALREICRIYGVDILTERSRSGKGAHILGFSDGGNIALVFALKYPERVDHLILNGRK
;
A
#
# COMPACT_ATOMS: atom_id res chain seq x y z
N MET A 1 -41.78 13.99 -37.04
CA MET A 1 -40.32 14.11 -36.91
C MET A 1 -39.94 13.27 -35.71
N ASP A 2 -39.16 12.23 -35.97
CA ASP A 2 -38.93 11.12 -35.06
C ASP A 2 -38.03 11.57 -33.89
N ASN A 3 -38.23 11.02 -32.69
CA ASN A 3 -37.45 11.35 -31.49
C ASN A 3 -35.93 11.17 -31.73
N LYS A 4 -35.59 10.27 -32.66
CA LYS A 4 -34.23 10.03 -33.15
C LYS A 4 -33.63 11.20 -33.92
N ASP A 5 -34.41 11.91 -34.74
CA ASP A 5 -33.91 13.04 -35.53
C ASP A 5 -33.49 14.19 -34.62
N LYS A 6 -34.21 14.37 -33.51
CA LYS A 6 -33.91 15.37 -32.49
C LYS A 6 -32.61 15.05 -31.74
N ILE A 7 -32.43 13.79 -31.34
CA ILE A 7 -31.19 13.31 -30.69
C ILE A 7 -29.98 13.49 -31.62
N ILE A 8 -30.12 13.17 -32.91
CA ILE A 8 -29.04 13.33 -33.89
C ILE A 8 -28.66 14.81 -34.05
N GLN A 9 -29.64 15.71 -34.02
CA GLN A 9 -29.39 17.14 -34.12
C GLN A 9 -28.65 17.68 -32.88
N GLU A 10 -29.08 17.28 -31.68
CA GLU A 10 -28.42 17.64 -30.41
C GLU A 10 -26.97 17.14 -30.37
N GLN A 11 -26.72 15.91 -30.81
CA GLN A 11 -25.35 15.36 -30.90
C GLN A 11 -24.46 16.12 -31.89
N ARG A 12 -25.02 16.59 -33.01
CA ARG A 12 -24.25 17.38 -33.99
C ARG A 12 -23.86 18.74 -33.44
N GLU A 13 -24.75 19.37 -32.68
CA GLU A 13 -24.49 20.63 -31.99
C GLU A 13 -23.39 20.46 -30.92
N GLU A 14 -23.47 19.38 -30.13
CA GLU A 14 -22.45 19.06 -29.13
C GLU A 14 -21.08 18.79 -29.77
N ILE A 15 -21.03 18.03 -30.88
CA ILE A 15 -19.80 17.81 -31.64
C ILE A 15 -19.22 19.14 -32.16
N CYS A 16 -20.08 20.08 -32.57
CA CYS A 16 -19.63 21.39 -33.03
C CYS A 16 -18.95 22.17 -31.89
N LEU A 17 -19.60 22.25 -30.73
CA LEU A 17 -19.09 22.93 -29.54
C LEU A 17 -17.77 22.30 -29.04
N LEU A 18 -17.70 20.96 -28.98
CA LEU A 18 -16.50 20.25 -28.58
C LEU A 18 -15.33 20.52 -29.54
N ASN A 19 -15.60 20.60 -30.85
CA ASN A 19 -14.56 20.92 -31.83
C ASN A 19 -14.04 22.36 -31.70
N GLU A 20 -14.89 23.32 -31.32
CA GLU A 20 -14.48 24.69 -31.04
C GLU A 20 -13.63 24.78 -29.78
N GLU A 21 -14.03 24.11 -28.70
CA GLU A 21 -13.27 24.08 -27.46
C GLU A 21 -11.92 23.38 -27.65
N ILE A 22 -11.86 22.29 -28.43
CA ILE A 22 -10.60 21.66 -28.82
C ILE A 22 -9.69 22.69 -29.51
N LYS A 23 -10.17 23.43 -30.52
CA LYS A 23 -9.35 24.46 -31.20
C LYS A 23 -8.84 25.53 -30.24
N ARG A 24 -9.66 25.95 -29.28
CA ARG A 24 -9.29 26.93 -28.26
C ARG A 24 -8.21 26.40 -27.32
N LEU A 25 -8.37 25.18 -26.81
CA LEU A 25 -7.39 24.52 -25.93
C LEU A 25 -6.06 24.32 -26.66
N GLN A 26 -6.14 23.88 -27.91
CA GLN A 26 -5.00 23.79 -28.81
C GLN A 26 -4.26 25.14 -28.91
N LEU A 27 -4.97 26.25 -29.16
CA LEU A 27 -4.35 27.57 -29.20
C LEU A 27 -3.64 27.95 -27.88
N LEU A 28 -4.27 27.66 -26.73
CA LEU A 28 -3.68 27.91 -25.40
C LEU A 28 -2.41 27.08 -25.16
N LEU A 29 -2.42 25.81 -25.56
CA LEU A 29 -1.25 24.93 -25.46
C LEU A 29 -0.11 25.42 -26.36
N SER A 30 -0.41 25.89 -27.58
CA SER A 30 0.57 26.48 -28.49
C SER A 30 1.21 27.74 -27.89
N GLN A 31 0.39 28.63 -27.33
CA GLN A 31 0.87 29.84 -26.64
C GLN A 31 1.74 29.51 -25.41
N ALA A 32 1.46 28.41 -24.73
CA ALA A 32 2.23 27.93 -23.58
C ALA A 32 3.48 27.11 -23.99
N GLY A 33 3.73 26.88 -25.28
CA GLY A 33 4.84 26.05 -25.76
C GLY A 33 4.68 24.55 -25.47
N ILE A 34 3.44 24.09 -25.21
CA ILE A 34 3.12 22.68 -24.91
C ILE A 34 2.70 21.99 -26.23
N PRO A 35 3.43 20.94 -26.68
CA PRO A 35 3.15 20.29 -27.96
C PRO A 35 1.84 19.48 -27.95
N TYR A 36 1.04 19.58 -29.02
CA TYR A 36 -0.16 18.76 -29.24
C TYR A 36 -0.41 18.47 -30.74
N GLY A 37 -0.80 17.22 -31.07
CA GLY A 37 -1.55 16.87 -32.28
C GLY A 37 -0.82 16.33 -33.54
N LYS A 38 -1.25 15.12 -33.95
CA LYS A 38 -1.15 14.41 -35.25
C LYS A 38 0.14 13.67 -35.64
N GLY A 39 0.22 12.40 -35.23
CA GLY A 39 1.13 11.39 -35.76
C GLY A 39 0.48 10.02 -35.92
N ILE A 40 -0.63 9.91 -36.68
CA ILE A 40 -1.08 8.64 -37.28
C ILE A 40 -1.65 8.97 -38.66
N GLN A 41 -0.83 8.87 -39.70
CA GLN A 41 -1.31 8.65 -41.06
C GLN A 41 -0.81 7.29 -41.52
N GLU A 42 -1.74 6.53 -42.09
CA GLU A 42 -1.62 5.17 -42.61
C GLU A 42 -0.42 5.00 -43.55
N LYS A 43 0.38 3.94 -43.32
CA LYS A 43 1.09 3.18 -44.38
C LYS A 43 1.63 1.85 -43.84
N GLU A 44 1.05 0.78 -44.39
CA GLU A 44 1.52 -0.61 -44.61
C GLU A 44 2.66 -1.18 -43.74
N ARG A 45 2.38 -2.31 -43.07
CA ARG A 45 3.37 -3.19 -42.43
C ARG A 45 4.38 -3.74 -43.47
N PRO A 46 5.63 -3.96 -43.07
CA PRO A 46 6.01 -5.33 -42.72
C PRO A 46 6.64 -5.47 -41.32
N ALA A 47 6.61 -6.71 -40.84
CA ALA A 47 6.94 -7.17 -39.49
C ALA A 47 8.41 -6.96 -39.07
N ALA A 48 8.62 -6.45 -37.85
CA ALA A 48 9.48 -7.00 -36.80
C ALA A 48 9.62 -5.99 -35.64
N LEU A 49 9.46 -6.50 -34.41
CA LEU A 49 10.07 -6.01 -33.15
C LEU A 49 10.06 -4.49 -32.87
N GLN A 50 9.07 -4.01 -32.11
CA GLN A 50 9.26 -3.16 -30.92
C GLN A 50 7.88 -2.88 -30.30
N LYS A 51 7.74 -3.24 -29.02
CA LYS A 51 6.52 -3.04 -28.24
C LYS A 51 6.89 -2.06 -27.14
N ASP A 52 6.86 -0.77 -27.45
CA ASP A 52 6.97 0.27 -26.42
C ASP A 52 5.61 0.96 -26.25
N SER A 53 5.19 0.92 -25.00
CA SER A 53 3.92 1.36 -24.44
C SER A 53 3.85 2.89 -24.44
N VAL A 54 2.77 3.47 -24.96
CA VAL A 54 2.49 4.90 -24.77
C VAL A 54 1.91 5.07 -23.38
N MET A 55 2.78 5.48 -22.45
CA MET A 55 2.47 5.70 -21.04
C MET A 55 2.17 7.15 -20.78
N SER A 56 1.19 7.39 -19.90
CA SER A 56 0.76 8.71 -19.45
C SER A 56 1.97 9.53 -18.93
N GLU A 57 1.98 10.86 -19.10
CA GLU A 57 3.01 11.76 -18.55
C GLU A 57 3.18 11.62 -17.01
N THR A 58 2.17 11.10 -16.32
CA THR A 58 2.25 10.76 -14.88
C THR A 58 2.88 9.40 -14.60
N GLU A 59 2.85 8.47 -15.55
CA GLU A 59 3.47 7.15 -15.44
C GLU A 59 4.95 7.18 -15.85
N THR A 60 5.31 8.01 -16.85
CA THR A 60 6.70 8.20 -17.27
C THR A 60 7.59 8.76 -16.17
N VAL A 61 7.06 9.62 -15.28
CA VAL A 61 7.78 10.05 -14.07
C VAL A 61 7.92 8.91 -13.06
N ARG A 62 6.89 8.08 -12.88
CA ARG A 62 6.92 6.95 -11.94
C ARG A 62 7.95 5.91 -12.35
N GLU A 63 8.05 5.60 -13.64
CA GLU A 63 8.99 4.61 -14.16
C GLU A 63 10.46 5.05 -14.10
N GLN A 64 10.73 6.36 -14.19
CA GLN A 64 12.10 6.88 -14.04
C GLN A 64 12.70 6.65 -12.65
N PHE A 65 11.87 6.39 -11.63
CA PHE A 65 12.31 6.07 -10.26
C PHE A 65 12.21 4.59 -9.90
N ILE A 66 11.72 3.74 -10.81
CA ILE A 66 11.71 2.29 -10.60
C ILE A 66 13.04 1.75 -11.09
N ILE A 67 13.94 1.45 -10.16
CA ILE A 67 15.18 0.74 -10.48
C ILE A 67 14.80 -0.71 -10.79
N PRO A 68 14.97 -1.19 -12.04
CA PRO A 68 14.64 -2.57 -12.38
C PRO A 68 15.65 -3.51 -11.71
N GLU A 69 15.25 -4.09 -10.59
CA GLU A 69 16.09 -4.98 -9.80
C GLU A 69 15.47 -6.37 -9.74
N THR A 70 16.28 -7.39 -10.01
CA THR A 70 15.85 -8.78 -9.84
C THR A 70 15.88 -9.14 -8.37
N ILE A 71 14.75 -9.57 -7.81
CA ILE A 71 14.67 -10.02 -6.43
C ILE A 71 15.54 -11.27 -6.24
N THR A 72 16.43 -11.25 -5.25
CA THR A 72 17.38 -12.33 -4.94
C THR A 72 17.25 -12.71 -3.47
N GLN A 73 17.88 -13.82 -3.09
CA GLN A 73 17.95 -14.21 -1.67
C GLN A 73 18.61 -13.13 -0.79
N LYS A 74 19.53 -12.33 -1.34
CA LYS A 74 20.14 -11.19 -0.65
C LYS A 74 19.10 -10.12 -0.31
N HIS A 75 18.15 -9.85 -1.22
CA HIS A 75 17.03 -8.95 -0.96
C HIS A 75 16.14 -9.45 0.18
N ALA A 76 15.83 -10.76 0.20
CA ALA A 76 15.06 -11.34 1.31
C ALA A 76 15.80 -11.26 2.66
N GLN A 77 17.13 -11.42 2.66
CA GLN A 77 17.95 -11.26 3.87
C GLN A 77 17.94 -9.81 4.36
N TYR A 78 18.12 -8.84 3.47
CA TYR A 78 18.05 -7.42 3.82
C TYR A 78 16.67 -7.04 4.34
N PHE A 79 15.62 -7.40 3.61
CA PHE A 79 14.25 -7.17 4.06
C PHE A 79 14.02 -7.72 5.47
N TYR A 80 14.40 -8.98 5.72
CA TYR A 80 14.24 -9.56 7.06
C TYR A 80 15.09 -8.85 8.13
N SER A 81 16.25 -8.30 7.78
CA SER A 81 17.10 -7.57 8.74
C SER A 81 16.47 -6.27 9.22
N PHE A 82 15.72 -5.57 8.36
CA PHE A 82 14.95 -4.38 8.72
C PHE A 82 13.65 -4.74 9.45
N PHE A 83 12.91 -5.70 8.91
CA PHE A 83 11.57 -6.09 9.40
C PHE A 83 11.64 -7.34 10.29
N LYS A 84 12.56 -7.32 11.26
CA LYS A 84 12.85 -8.49 12.10
C LYS A 84 11.78 -8.70 13.17
N GLY A 85 10.71 -9.41 12.81
CA GLY A 85 9.71 -9.90 13.76
C GLY A 85 9.92 -11.37 14.14
N ARG A 86 8.86 -11.97 14.70
CA ARG A 86 8.80 -13.40 15.03
C ARG A 86 9.08 -14.28 13.81
N LYS A 87 9.87 -15.33 14.02
CA LYS A 87 10.20 -16.34 13.00
C LYS A 87 9.26 -17.54 13.02
N ASP A 88 8.61 -17.80 14.14
CA ASP A 88 7.76 -18.96 14.34
C ASP A 88 6.34 -18.78 13.78
N VAL A 89 5.97 -17.55 13.38
CA VAL A 89 4.64 -17.22 12.89
C VAL A 89 4.65 -16.05 11.92
N TYR A 90 3.75 -16.08 10.93
CA TYR A 90 3.43 -14.95 10.06
C TYR A 90 1.96 -15.00 9.64
N SER A 91 1.47 -13.92 9.05
CA SER A 91 0.13 -13.85 8.47
C SER A 91 0.19 -13.69 6.96
N LYS A 92 -0.87 -14.07 6.25
CA LYS A 92 -1.05 -13.74 4.83
C LYS A 92 -2.26 -12.87 4.64
N ARG A 93 -2.21 -12.00 3.64
CA ARG A 93 -3.38 -11.27 3.17
C ARG A 93 -4.37 -12.26 2.53
N ALA A 94 -5.66 -12.07 2.78
CA ALA A 94 -6.69 -12.81 2.07
C ALA A 94 -6.74 -12.36 0.61
N GLY A 95 -6.85 -13.30 -0.34
CA GLY A 95 -6.98 -12.96 -1.76
C GLY A 95 -8.35 -12.37 -2.12
N LYS A 96 -9.33 -12.48 -1.22
CA LYS A 96 -10.68 -11.93 -1.40
C LYS A 96 -11.10 -11.11 -0.19
N PRO A 97 -11.82 -10.00 -0.40
CA PRO A 97 -12.41 -9.26 0.70
C PRO A 97 -13.47 -10.08 1.43
N ASN A 98 -13.71 -9.74 2.69
CA ASN A 98 -14.82 -10.30 3.45
C ASN A 98 -16.15 -9.85 2.81
N PRO A 99 -17.05 -10.77 2.41
CA PRO A 99 -18.32 -10.41 1.78
C PRO A 99 -19.22 -9.49 2.62
N LYS A 100 -19.08 -9.52 3.95
CA LYS A 100 -19.89 -8.69 4.86
C LYS A 100 -19.36 -7.28 5.04
N THR A 101 -18.04 -7.12 5.04
CA THR A 101 -17.41 -5.83 5.37
C THR A 101 -16.74 -5.17 4.19
N GLY A 102 -16.58 -5.87 3.05
CA GLY A 102 -15.82 -5.39 1.90
C GLY A 102 -14.31 -5.26 2.16
N LYS A 103 -13.83 -5.47 3.39
CA LYS A 103 -12.44 -5.29 3.79
C LYS A 103 -11.63 -6.57 3.58
N THR A 104 -10.40 -6.43 3.11
CA THR A 104 -9.45 -7.55 2.98
C THR A 104 -8.58 -7.65 4.22
N GLY A 105 -8.66 -8.78 4.93
CA GLY A 105 -7.93 -9.01 6.18
C GLY A 105 -6.64 -9.80 6.01
N TYR A 106 -5.89 -9.88 7.11
CA TYR A 106 -4.78 -10.82 7.28
C TYR A 106 -5.21 -12.00 8.15
N TYR A 107 -4.65 -13.17 7.88
CA TYR A 107 -4.89 -14.37 8.69
C TYR A 107 -3.58 -15.09 9.02
N THR A 108 -3.43 -15.45 10.29
CA THR A 108 -2.28 -16.17 10.83
C THR A 108 -2.11 -17.52 10.15
N GLN A 109 -0.90 -17.83 9.69
CA GLN A 109 -0.60 -19.10 9.05
C GLN A 109 -0.37 -20.19 10.09
N CYS A 110 -1.14 -21.28 9.95
CA CYS A 110 -1.09 -22.44 10.83
C CYS A 110 -1.21 -23.71 9.99
N TRP A 111 -0.44 -24.75 10.32
CA TRP A 111 -0.54 -26.07 9.71
C TRP A 111 -1.90 -26.72 9.95
N ASN A 112 -2.56 -26.34 11.05
CA ASN A 112 -3.87 -26.83 11.42
C ASN A 112 -5.01 -25.93 10.95
N TYR A 113 -4.73 -24.82 10.25
CA TYR A 113 -5.74 -23.86 9.82
C TYR A 113 -6.90 -24.54 9.07
N TRP A 114 -8.13 -24.35 9.55
CA TRP A 114 -9.36 -24.91 8.97
C TRP A 114 -9.40 -26.43 8.79
N LYS A 115 -8.57 -27.20 9.49
CA LYS A 115 -8.70 -28.66 9.52
C LYS A 115 -9.92 -29.08 10.36
N PRO A 116 -10.85 -29.89 9.81
CA PRO A 116 -11.98 -30.43 10.57
C PRO A 116 -11.53 -31.20 11.79
N GLY A 117 -12.20 -31.01 12.94
CA GLY A 117 -11.88 -31.70 14.20
C GLY A 117 -10.59 -31.26 14.90
N ILE A 118 -9.78 -30.37 14.29
CA ILE A 118 -8.53 -29.87 14.88
C ILE A 118 -8.62 -28.36 15.09
N CYS A 119 -8.98 -27.59 14.05
CA CYS A 119 -9.06 -26.14 14.17
C CYS A 119 -10.41 -25.73 14.76
N PRO A 120 -10.47 -25.07 15.93
CA PRO A 120 -11.74 -24.60 16.49
C PRO A 120 -12.48 -23.65 15.55
N LYS A 121 -11.76 -22.92 14.69
CA LYS A 121 -12.35 -22.00 13.70
C LYS A 121 -13.15 -22.71 12.61
N TYR A 122 -12.86 -23.99 12.31
CA TYR A 122 -13.66 -24.79 11.36
C TYR A 122 -15.09 -24.95 11.87
N GLU A 123 -15.24 -25.19 13.17
CA GLU A 123 -16.53 -25.29 13.87
C GLU A 123 -17.11 -23.90 14.23
N LYS A 124 -16.58 -22.83 13.63
CA LYS A 124 -17.01 -21.44 13.86
C LYS A 124 -16.86 -20.97 15.32
N LYS A 125 -16.01 -21.61 16.12
CA LYS A 125 -15.68 -21.14 17.48
C LYS A 125 -14.90 -19.83 17.38
N LYS A 126 -15.35 -18.81 18.13
CA LYS A 126 -14.69 -17.50 18.20
C LYS A 126 -13.49 -17.55 19.15
N ILE A 127 -12.33 -17.96 18.64
CA ILE A 127 -11.06 -18.01 19.39
C ILE A 127 -9.94 -17.32 18.62
N LYS A 128 -9.04 -16.62 19.33
CA LYS A 128 -7.81 -16.09 18.73
C LYS A 128 -6.83 -17.22 18.46
N CYS A 129 -5.99 -17.08 17.44
CA CYS A 129 -4.98 -18.10 17.16
C CYS A 129 -3.98 -18.23 18.32
N ALA A 130 -3.64 -17.12 18.98
CA ALA A 130 -2.71 -17.09 20.12
C ALA A 130 -3.20 -17.90 21.33
N ASP A 131 -4.52 -18.05 21.47
CA ASP A 131 -5.15 -18.76 22.59
C ASP A 131 -5.57 -20.20 22.19
N CYS A 132 -5.22 -20.64 20.98
CA CYS A 132 -5.67 -21.93 20.45
C CYS A 132 -4.82 -23.09 21.01
N PRO A 133 -5.42 -24.12 21.64
CA PRO A 133 -4.65 -25.26 22.16
C PRO A 133 -4.02 -26.11 21.04
N GLU A 134 -4.70 -26.20 19.88
CA GLU A 134 -4.23 -26.93 18.69
C GLU A 134 -3.38 -26.06 17.75
N GLN A 135 -2.77 -25.00 18.29
CA GLN A 135 -1.95 -24.07 17.53
C GLN A 135 -0.67 -24.75 17.02
N HIS A 136 -0.46 -24.70 15.71
CA HIS A 136 0.78 -25.15 15.08
C HIS A 136 1.16 -24.19 13.97
N TYR A 137 1.84 -23.09 14.32
CA TYR A 137 2.15 -22.02 13.38
C TYR A 137 3.10 -22.47 12.28
N LYS A 138 2.96 -21.81 11.13
CA LYS A 138 3.94 -21.93 10.05
C LYS A 138 5.03 -20.90 10.27
N GLU A 139 6.27 -21.37 10.24
CA GLU A 139 7.44 -20.52 10.35
C GLU A 139 7.58 -19.56 9.16
N LEU A 140 8.08 -18.36 9.45
CA LEU A 140 8.48 -17.38 8.45
C LEU A 140 9.85 -17.78 7.88
N THR A 141 9.84 -18.41 6.72
CA THR A 141 11.05 -18.87 6.04
C THR A 141 11.50 -17.89 4.95
N GLY A 142 12.77 -17.96 4.55
CA GLY A 142 13.29 -17.15 3.43
C GLY A 142 12.50 -17.35 2.13
N LYS A 143 11.95 -18.54 1.89
CA LYS A 143 11.06 -18.82 0.74
C LYS A 143 9.77 -18.00 0.80
N VAL A 144 9.17 -17.86 1.99
CA VAL A 144 7.96 -17.07 2.20
C VAL A 144 8.24 -15.59 1.95
N ILE A 145 9.38 -15.09 2.43
CA ILE A 145 9.82 -13.70 2.20
C ILE A 145 10.09 -13.45 0.71
N MET A 146 10.76 -14.37 0.03
CA MET A 146 10.98 -14.28 -1.42
C MET A 146 9.65 -14.20 -2.18
N GLN A 147 8.65 -15.00 -1.81
CA GLN A 147 7.32 -14.95 -2.43
C GLN A 147 6.67 -13.58 -2.22
N HIS A 148 6.74 -13.03 -1.01
CA HIS A 148 6.23 -11.71 -0.69
C HIS A 148 6.89 -10.61 -1.54
N LEU A 149 8.23 -10.60 -1.61
CA LEU A 149 8.98 -9.60 -2.37
C LEU A 149 8.78 -9.73 -3.88
N THR A 150 8.52 -10.96 -4.37
CA THR A 150 8.25 -11.20 -5.80
C THR A 150 6.87 -10.65 -6.20
N GLY A 151 5.87 -10.71 -5.31
CA GLY A 151 4.53 -10.18 -5.56
C GLY A 151 3.84 -10.76 -6.80
N ALA A 152 4.06 -12.06 -7.08
CA ALA A 152 3.58 -12.70 -8.30
C ALA A 152 2.05 -12.86 -8.38
N ARG A 153 1.32 -12.67 -7.27
CA ARG A 153 -0.13 -12.84 -7.25
C ARG A 153 -0.88 -11.53 -7.40
N GLU A 154 -1.71 -11.46 -8.44
CA GLU A 154 -2.60 -10.32 -8.69
C GLU A 154 -3.55 -10.02 -7.51
N ASP A 155 -3.99 -11.07 -6.79
CA ASP A 155 -4.87 -10.93 -5.61
C ASP A 155 -4.12 -10.54 -4.32
N CYS A 156 -2.81 -10.33 -4.41
CA CYS A 156 -1.90 -10.03 -3.30
C CYS A 156 -1.94 -11.06 -2.16
N SER A 157 -2.35 -12.32 -2.40
CA SER A 157 -2.41 -13.36 -1.35
C SER A 157 -1.05 -13.95 -0.96
N ASP A 158 0.01 -13.54 -1.64
CA ASP A 158 1.42 -13.75 -1.30
C ASP A 158 1.98 -12.67 -0.37
N VAL A 159 1.28 -11.55 -0.18
CA VAL A 159 1.64 -10.53 0.81
C VAL A 159 1.55 -11.11 2.22
N ILE A 160 2.63 -10.93 2.98
CA ILE A 160 2.72 -11.38 4.36
C ILE A 160 2.59 -10.22 5.33
N GLY A 161 2.05 -10.50 6.51
CA GLY A 161 2.17 -9.62 7.67
C GLY A 161 3.10 -10.26 8.71
N VAL A 162 4.00 -9.45 9.26
CA VAL A 162 4.97 -9.84 10.29
C VAL A 162 4.39 -9.54 11.68
N TYR A 163 4.72 -10.37 12.66
CA TYR A 163 4.42 -10.10 14.08
C TYR A 163 5.66 -9.45 14.73
N PRO A 164 5.63 -8.13 15.01
CA PRO A 164 6.82 -7.39 15.44
C PRO A 164 7.22 -7.66 16.90
N MET A 165 6.25 -7.99 17.76
CA MET A 165 6.48 -8.31 19.17
C MET A 165 7.05 -9.73 19.30
N LEU A 166 8.23 -9.84 19.90
CA LEU A 166 8.90 -11.09 20.22
C LEU A 166 8.32 -11.73 21.50
N PRO A 167 8.59 -13.04 21.76
CA PRO A 167 8.08 -13.72 22.95
C PRO A 167 8.59 -13.14 24.28
N ASP A 168 9.72 -12.45 24.28
CA ASP A 168 10.28 -11.74 25.44
C ASP A 168 9.77 -10.30 25.56
N GLU A 169 8.68 -9.98 24.87
CA GLU A 169 8.02 -8.66 24.86
C GLU A 169 8.87 -7.53 24.27
N THR A 170 9.98 -7.85 23.59
CA THR A 170 10.79 -6.89 22.85
C THR A 170 10.35 -6.77 21.39
N CYS A 171 10.80 -5.72 20.69
CA CYS A 171 10.62 -5.58 19.24
C CYS A 171 11.88 -4.97 18.60
N ASN A 172 12.11 -5.21 17.30
CA ASN A 172 13.29 -4.69 16.59
C ASN A 172 12.99 -3.44 15.74
N PHE A 173 11.73 -3.04 15.65
CA PHE A 173 11.30 -1.86 14.90
C PHE A 173 9.94 -1.40 15.39
N LEU A 174 9.69 -0.09 15.22
CA LEU A 174 8.39 0.53 15.45
C LEU A 174 7.84 1.10 14.15
N VAL A 175 6.52 1.12 14.05
CA VAL A 175 5.80 1.74 12.94
C VAL A 175 4.82 2.75 13.53
N PHE A 176 4.94 4.00 13.11
CA PHE A 176 3.96 5.04 13.35
C PHE A 176 3.04 5.11 12.13
N ASP A 177 1.75 4.91 12.37
CA ASP A 177 0.72 4.89 11.33
C ASP A 177 0.00 6.25 11.28
N PHE A 178 0.11 6.94 10.15
CA PHE A 178 -0.53 8.24 9.89
C PHE A 178 -1.63 8.08 8.83
N ASP A 179 -2.46 7.04 8.97
CA ASP A 179 -3.69 6.84 8.20
C ASP A 179 -4.94 7.19 9.04
N ASN A 180 -6.08 7.33 8.36
CA ASN A 180 -7.34 7.64 9.03
C ASN A 180 -7.87 6.40 9.78
N HIS A 181 -8.02 6.51 11.10
CA HIS A 181 -8.54 5.43 11.95
C HIS A 181 -9.99 5.62 12.39
N ASP A 182 -10.69 6.63 11.85
CA ASP A 182 -12.08 6.87 12.19
C ASP A 182 -13.02 5.90 11.46
N ASP A 183 -13.62 5.00 12.24
CA ASP A 183 -14.60 4.00 11.78
C ASP A 183 -15.88 4.63 11.18
N THR A 184 -16.11 5.93 11.36
CA THR A 184 -17.27 6.64 10.79
C THR A 184 -16.97 7.27 9.43
N THR A 185 -15.69 7.47 9.09
CA THR A 185 -15.25 8.08 7.83
C THR A 185 -14.58 7.07 6.90
N ASN A 186 -14.99 5.79 6.99
CA ASN A 186 -14.60 4.61 6.19
C ASN A 186 -14.74 4.80 4.66
N GLY A 187 -14.03 5.78 4.09
CA GLY A 187 -13.71 5.83 2.68
C GLY A 187 -12.80 4.68 2.29
N ASP A 188 -12.54 4.56 0.99
CA ASP A 188 -11.69 3.51 0.43
C ASP A 188 -10.33 3.43 1.16
N ASP A 189 -10.07 2.28 1.78
CA ASP A 189 -8.77 1.89 2.35
C ASP A 189 -8.20 2.82 3.46
N TYR A 190 -9.03 3.38 4.35
CA TYR A 190 -8.58 4.22 5.49
C TYR A 190 -7.84 5.51 5.08
N ALA A 191 -8.17 6.06 3.91
CA ALA A 191 -7.61 7.31 3.45
C ALA A 191 -7.90 8.49 4.41
N ASN A 192 -6.90 9.32 4.68
CA ASN A 192 -7.12 10.63 5.27
C ASN A 192 -8.03 11.49 4.40
N THR A 193 -8.90 12.28 5.05
CA THR A 193 -9.85 13.18 4.39
C THR A 193 -9.20 14.49 3.96
N ASP A 194 -8.05 14.84 4.54
CA ASP A 194 -7.27 16.02 4.25
C ASP A 194 -5.78 15.67 4.08
N GLU A 195 -4.93 16.70 3.99
CA GLU A 195 -3.49 16.55 3.79
C GLU A 195 -2.66 16.82 5.07
N LEU A 196 -3.30 16.97 6.25
CA LEU A 196 -2.63 17.26 7.52
C LEU A 196 -1.65 16.17 7.92
N TRP A 197 -1.93 14.92 7.56
CA TRP A 197 -1.04 13.77 7.76
C TRP A 197 0.38 14.03 7.22
N ARG A 198 0.53 14.83 6.17
CA ARG A 198 1.86 15.18 5.62
C ARG A 198 2.66 16.06 6.56
N GLU A 199 1.99 17.01 7.21
CA GLU A 199 2.62 17.92 8.17
C GLU A 199 3.04 17.15 9.42
N GLU A 200 2.19 16.24 9.91
CA GLU A 200 2.48 15.37 11.04
C GLU A 200 3.68 14.45 10.77
N VAL A 201 3.68 13.80 9.61
CA VAL A 201 4.79 12.97 9.13
C VAL A 201 6.08 13.78 9.03
N ASN A 202 6.03 14.98 8.43
CA ASN A 202 7.20 15.84 8.30
C ASN A 202 7.72 16.33 9.67
N ALA A 203 6.84 16.61 10.62
CA ALA A 203 7.23 16.99 11.97
C ALA A 203 7.97 15.85 12.68
N LEU A 204 7.47 14.61 12.61
CA LEU A 204 8.18 13.47 13.21
C LEU A 204 9.50 13.20 12.50
N ARG A 205 9.55 13.33 11.17
CA ARG A 205 10.81 13.20 10.41
C ARG A 205 11.87 14.21 10.83
N GLU A 206 11.47 15.47 11.01
CA GLU A 206 12.38 16.54 11.41
C GLU A 206 12.90 16.33 12.83
N ILE A 207 12.04 15.88 13.75
CA ILE A 207 12.46 15.47 15.10
C ILE A 207 13.51 14.37 15.01
N CYS A 208 13.24 13.27 14.30
CA CYS A 208 14.19 12.17 14.14
C CYS A 208 15.53 12.64 13.57
N ARG A 209 15.50 13.52 12.55
CA ARG A 209 16.69 14.13 11.96
C ARG A 209 17.51 14.93 12.97
N ILE A 210 16.87 15.76 13.80
CA ILE A 210 17.52 16.59 14.82
C ILE A 210 18.25 15.72 15.85
N TYR A 211 17.67 14.57 16.23
CA TYR A 211 18.25 13.68 17.24
C TYR A 211 19.12 12.56 16.65
N GLY A 212 19.39 12.57 15.35
CA GLY A 212 20.23 11.55 14.71
C GLY A 212 19.61 10.15 14.75
N VAL A 213 18.28 10.08 14.71
CA VAL A 213 17.53 8.82 14.65
C VAL A 213 17.23 8.51 13.19
N ASP A 214 17.75 7.38 12.72
CA ASP A 214 17.46 6.89 11.38
C ASP A 214 16.05 6.31 11.29
N ILE A 215 15.28 6.81 10.32
CA ILE A 215 13.91 6.38 10.03
C ILE A 215 13.71 6.17 8.54
N LEU A 216 12.74 5.32 8.19
CA LEU A 216 12.21 5.19 6.84
C LEU A 216 10.78 5.74 6.81
N THR A 217 10.42 6.46 5.76
CA THR A 217 9.04 6.87 5.53
C THR A 217 8.53 6.18 4.28
N GLU A 218 7.43 5.45 4.40
CA GLU A 218 6.72 4.87 3.26
C GLU A 218 5.33 5.49 3.13
N ARG A 219 4.84 5.62 1.90
CA ARG A 219 3.48 6.09 1.64
C ARG A 219 2.52 4.92 1.84
N SER A 220 1.39 5.16 2.48
CA SER A 220 0.39 4.12 2.71
C SER A 220 -0.28 3.71 1.39
N ARG A 221 -0.96 2.56 1.42
CA ARG A 221 -1.60 1.97 0.24
C ARG A 221 -2.73 2.84 -0.33
N SER A 222 -3.44 3.56 0.53
CA SER A 222 -4.49 4.51 0.13
C SER A 222 -3.92 5.67 -0.68
N GLY A 223 -2.61 5.91 -0.57
CA GLY A 223 -1.94 7.07 -1.13
C GLY A 223 -2.22 8.36 -0.36
N LYS A 224 -3.05 8.33 0.69
CA LYS A 224 -3.45 9.49 1.50
C LYS A 224 -3.06 9.28 2.96
N GLY A 225 -1.82 8.88 3.16
CA GLY A 225 -1.19 8.71 4.45
C GLY A 225 0.19 8.10 4.30
N ALA A 226 0.84 7.81 5.42
CA ALA A 226 2.19 7.28 5.44
C ALA A 226 2.46 6.49 6.72
N HIS A 227 3.48 5.66 6.66
CA HIS A 227 4.06 5.02 7.83
C HIS A 227 5.50 5.53 8.03
N ILE A 228 5.86 5.82 9.29
CA ILE A 228 7.24 6.07 9.68
C ILE A 228 7.75 4.82 10.41
N LEU A 229 8.83 4.25 9.91
CA LEU A 229 9.49 3.09 10.48
C LEU A 229 10.77 3.52 11.18
N GLY A 230 10.86 3.21 12.47
CA GLY A 230 12.05 3.41 13.27
C GLY A 230 12.83 2.12 13.44
N PHE A 231 14.09 2.10 13.02
CA PHE A 231 14.97 0.92 13.09
C PHE A 231 16.03 1.12 14.17
N SER A 232 15.71 0.66 15.38
CA SER A 232 16.61 0.37 16.50
C SER A 232 15.78 -0.45 17.49
N ASP A 233 16.19 -0.65 18.73
CA ASP A 233 15.41 -1.39 19.76
C ASP A 233 13.96 -0.90 20.00
N GLY A 234 13.45 0.07 19.21
CA GLY A 234 12.12 0.66 19.28
C GLY A 234 11.99 1.57 20.50
N GLY A 235 12.50 1.08 21.62
CA GLY A 235 12.69 1.74 22.89
C GLY A 235 13.31 3.11 22.72
N ASN A 236 14.48 3.27 22.09
CA ASN A 236 15.15 4.58 22.08
C ASN A 236 14.32 5.70 21.44
N ILE A 237 13.60 5.42 20.36
CA ILE A 237 12.76 6.40 19.67
C ILE A 237 11.51 6.72 20.49
N ALA A 238 10.83 5.68 20.98
CA ALA A 238 9.66 5.85 21.84
C ALA A 238 10.01 6.56 23.15
N LEU A 239 11.17 6.26 23.75
CA LEU A 239 11.65 6.86 25.00
C LEU A 239 12.00 8.34 24.79
N VAL A 240 12.74 8.69 23.74
CA VAL A 240 13.07 10.10 23.44
C VAL A 240 11.81 10.92 23.16
N PHE A 241 10.87 10.36 22.39
CA PHE A 241 9.60 11.02 22.10
C PHE A 241 8.76 11.20 23.37
N ALA A 242 8.59 10.13 24.16
CA ALA A 242 7.78 10.16 25.37
C ALA A 242 8.35 11.03 26.48
N LEU A 243 9.67 11.08 26.64
CA LEU A 243 10.34 11.94 27.61
C LEU A 243 10.19 13.43 27.28
N LYS A 244 10.08 13.78 26.00
CA LYS A 244 10.11 15.18 25.55
C LYS A 244 8.74 15.78 25.24
N TYR A 245 7.78 14.94 24.86
CA TYR A 245 6.40 15.35 24.58
C TYR A 245 5.41 14.51 25.39
N PRO A 246 5.51 14.49 26.74
CA PRO A 246 4.66 13.66 27.60
C PRO A 246 3.17 13.94 27.36
N GLU A 247 2.80 15.16 27.01
CA GLU A 247 1.43 15.56 26.67
C GLU A 247 0.88 14.91 25.39
N ARG A 248 1.75 14.39 24.52
CA ARG A 248 1.39 13.68 23.28
C ARG A 248 1.39 12.16 23.44
N VAL A 249 1.89 11.64 24.55
CA VAL A 249 1.98 10.19 24.83
C VAL A 249 0.61 9.60 25.15
N ASP A 250 -0.28 10.35 25.82
CA ASP A 250 -1.64 9.90 26.12
C ASP A 250 -2.51 9.70 24.86
N HIS A 251 -2.09 10.29 23.74
CA HIS A 251 -2.70 10.11 22.42
C HIS A 251 -1.93 9.11 21.53
N LEU A 252 -0.73 8.69 21.96
CA LEU A 252 0.07 7.73 21.25
C LEU A 252 -0.46 6.32 21.54
N ILE A 253 -1.30 5.83 20.64
CA ILE A 253 -1.81 4.46 20.73
C ILE A 253 -0.68 3.51 20.29
N LEU A 254 0.11 3.02 21.26
CA LEU A 254 1.01 1.88 21.07
C LEU A 254 0.19 0.58 20.98
N ASN A 255 -0.59 0.46 19.90
CA ASN A 255 -1.25 -0.78 19.57
C ASN A 255 -0.26 -1.72 18.91
N GLY A 256 0.40 -2.56 19.71
CA GLY A 256 0.84 -3.85 19.20
C GLY A 256 -0.42 -4.57 18.70
N ARG A 257 -0.56 -4.80 17.39
CA ARG A 257 -1.61 -5.69 16.87
C ARG A 257 -1.47 -7.03 17.59
N LYS A 258 -2.33 -7.26 18.58
CA LYS A 258 -2.51 -8.56 19.25
C LYS A 258 -3.29 -9.50 18.37
#